data_AF-E3N166-F1
#
_entry.id   AF-E3N166-F1
#
_cell.length_a   1.000
_cell.length_b   1.000
_cell.length_c   1.000
_cell.angle_alpha   90.00
_cell.angle_beta   90.00
_cell.angle_gamma   90.00
#
_symmetry.space_group_name_H-M   'P 1'
#
loop_
_entity.id
_entity.type
_entity.pdbx_description
1 polymer ?
#
loop_
_entity_poly.entity_id
_entity_poly.type
_entity_poly.pdbx_seq_one_letter_code
_entity_poly.pdbx_strand_id
1 'polypeptide(L)'
;MRTSSTFVILAGIAACDFYNMGAIVYDSVIVVLQKNGCWNLYNYNFQLFRTWKMALSNILRRENSYLGILMALVRYSVIKYSMDAKFEYISKPIFGIIVFMVTFFCSSLVSGFYFSHFYLEMSEWSPPEQCPGYPVNYTEMYYIPMVPLEFFSSTWFGFQTYMFVDGLIKIVPTILLPILTLLLIAEIRAAKRMGMKISSNMKKSQSEHTTKLVTVMTVASMVAEGPMGLAYVLQGSAEKSMGIIWFKGRS
;
A
#
# COMPACT_ATOMS: atom_id res chain seq x y z
N MET A 1 -6.83 -6.83 -29.50
CA MET A 1 -6.60 -5.93 -28.34
C MET A 1 -5.13 -5.58 -28.31
N ARG A 2 -4.73 -4.31 -28.49
CA ARG A 2 -3.32 -3.91 -28.31
C ARG A 2 -3.00 -4.00 -26.82
N THR A 3 -2.15 -4.95 -26.44
CA THR A 3 -1.53 -5.03 -25.11
C THR A 3 -0.64 -3.80 -24.93
N SER A 4 -1.20 -2.74 -24.34
CA SER A 4 -0.48 -1.52 -23.97
C SER A 4 0.08 -1.65 -22.55
N SER A 5 1.18 -0.95 -22.28
CA SER A 5 1.74 -0.74 -20.92
C SER A 5 0.66 -0.42 -19.88
N THR A 6 -0.34 0.40 -20.24
CA THR A 6 -1.46 0.76 -19.35
C THR A 6 -2.29 -0.43 -18.89
N PHE A 7 -2.49 -1.45 -19.72
CA PHE A 7 -3.25 -2.65 -19.36
C PHE A 7 -2.47 -3.51 -18.35
N VAL A 8 -1.16 -3.65 -18.55
CA VAL A 8 -0.28 -4.38 -17.62
C VAL A 8 -0.25 -3.68 -16.26
N ILE A 9 -0.09 -2.36 -16.24
CA ILE A 9 -0.09 -1.57 -15.00
C ILE A 9 -1.45 -1.69 -14.29
N LEU A 10 -2.56 -1.63 -15.04
CA LEU A 10 -3.91 -1.78 -14.47
C LEU A 10 -4.12 -3.17 -13.86
N ALA A 11 -3.64 -4.23 -14.51
CA ALA A 11 -3.70 -5.59 -13.98
C ALA A 11 -2.88 -5.72 -12.68
N GLY A 12 -1.71 -5.08 -12.62
CA GLY A 12 -0.88 -5.02 -11.41
C GLY A 12 -1.60 -4.33 -10.25
N ILE A 13 -2.22 -3.16 -10.49
CA ILE A 13 -3.04 -2.44 -9.50
C ILE A 13 -4.17 -3.34 -8.98
N ALA A 14 -4.94 -3.96 -9.89
CA ALA A 14 -6.05 -4.82 -9.51
C ALA A 14 -5.62 -6.02 -8.64
N ALA A 15 -4.47 -6.63 -8.96
CA ALA A 15 -3.91 -7.72 -8.15
C ALA A 15 -3.49 -7.24 -6.75
N CYS A 16 -2.85 -6.06 -6.66
CA CYS A 16 -2.45 -5.46 -5.38
C CYS A 16 -3.67 -5.11 -4.52
N ASP A 17 -4.70 -4.50 -5.11
CA ASP A 17 -5.94 -4.15 -4.43
C ASP A 17 -6.68 -5.39 -3.92
N PHE A 18 -6.78 -6.44 -4.75
CA PHE A 18 -7.43 -7.69 -4.35
C PHE A 18 -6.76 -8.32 -3.13
N TYR A 19 -5.42 -8.40 -3.13
CA TYR A 19 -4.68 -8.91 -1.98
C TYR A 19 -4.88 -8.05 -0.73
N ASN A 20 -4.77 -6.72 -0.85
CA ASN A 20 -4.91 -5.83 0.29
C ASN A 20 -6.31 -5.87 0.90
N MET A 21 -7.37 -5.95 0.08
CA MET A 21 -8.73 -6.15 0.56
C MET A 21 -8.86 -7.49 1.31
N GLY A 22 -8.30 -8.57 0.76
CA GLY A 22 -8.28 -9.88 1.42
C GLY A 22 -7.54 -9.85 2.77
N ALA A 23 -6.41 -9.15 2.84
CA ALA A 23 -5.63 -8.99 4.07
C ALA A 23 -6.37 -8.22 5.17
N ILE A 24 -7.22 -7.25 4.80
CA ILE A 24 -8.09 -6.52 5.74
C ILE A 24 -9.20 -7.42 6.27
N VAL A 25 -9.87 -8.16 5.38
CA VAL A 25 -10.92 -9.12 5.78
C VAL A 25 -10.36 -10.17 6.73
N TYR A 26 -9.17 -10.71 6.43
CA TYR A 26 -8.48 -11.64 7.31
C TYR A 26 -8.26 -11.04 8.71
N ASP A 27 -7.72 -9.82 8.81
CA ASP A 27 -7.49 -9.17 10.10
C ASP A 27 -8.80 -8.96 10.89
N SER A 28 -9.89 -8.59 10.21
CA SER A 28 -11.21 -8.44 10.84
C SER A 28 -11.75 -9.77 11.39
N VAL A 29 -11.58 -10.88 10.66
CA VAL A 29 -12.01 -12.21 11.12
C VAL A 29 -11.21 -12.64 12.34
N ILE A 30 -9.88 -12.44 12.34
CA ILE A 30 -9.02 -12.78 13.48
C ILE A 30 -9.40 -11.99 14.73
N VAL A 31 -9.70 -10.69 14.62
CA VAL A 31 -10.14 -9.87 15.77
C VAL A 31 -11.44 -10.42 16.38
N VAL A 32 -12.39 -10.84 15.55
CA VAL A 32 -13.65 -11.46 16.03
C VAL A 32 -13.39 -12.80 16.71
N LEU A 33 -12.50 -13.64 16.16
CA LEU A 33 -12.12 -14.91 16.76
C LEU A 33 -11.38 -14.73 18.11
N GLN A 34 -10.54 -13.70 18.20
CA GLN A 34 -9.78 -13.38 19.42
C GLN A 34 -10.68 -12.98 20.59
N LYS A 35 -11.84 -12.37 20.31
CA LYS A 35 -12.82 -11.96 21.34
C LYS A 35 -13.34 -13.14 22.17
N ASN A 36 -13.34 -14.36 21.62
CA ASN A 36 -13.76 -15.56 22.35
C ASN A 36 -12.69 -16.04 23.35
N GLY A 37 -11.45 -15.54 23.29
CA GLY A 37 -10.39 -15.68 24.30
C GLY A 37 -9.87 -17.09 24.60
N CYS A 38 -10.60 -18.12 24.18
CA CYS A 38 -10.33 -19.50 24.55
C CYS A 38 -9.33 -20.20 23.64
N TRP A 39 -8.92 -19.61 22.52
CA TRP A 39 -8.00 -20.25 21.58
C TRP A 39 -6.69 -19.48 21.50
N ASN A 40 -5.58 -20.23 21.51
CA ASN A 40 -4.26 -19.66 21.28
C ASN A 40 -4.07 -19.30 19.79
N LEU A 41 -4.32 -18.03 19.49
CA LEU A 41 -4.15 -17.45 18.15
C LEU A 41 -2.71 -16.99 17.89
N TYR A 42 -1.73 -17.39 18.70
CA TYR A 42 -0.36 -16.87 18.66
C TYR A 42 0.70 -17.97 18.55
N ASN A 43 0.30 -19.11 17.99
CA ASN A 43 1.20 -20.21 17.64
C ASN A 43 2.28 -19.77 16.63
N TYR A 44 3.41 -20.48 16.61
CA TYR A 44 4.56 -20.15 15.75
C TYR A 44 4.18 -19.94 14.28
N ASN A 45 3.47 -20.92 13.69
CA ASN A 45 3.01 -20.84 12.31
C ASN A 45 2.11 -19.63 12.08
N PHE A 46 1.22 -19.34 13.03
CA PHE A 46 0.31 -18.20 12.93
C PHE A 46 1.08 -16.87 12.95
N GLN A 47 2.07 -16.71 13.83
CA GLN A 47 2.90 -15.51 13.85
C GLN A 47 3.74 -15.37 12.58
N LEU A 48 4.26 -16.47 12.06
CA LEU A 48 4.98 -16.48 10.79
C LEU A 48 4.04 -15.97 9.68
N PHE A 49 2.87 -16.58 9.50
CA PHE A 49 1.88 -16.15 8.50
C PHE A 49 1.45 -14.69 8.69
N ARG A 50 1.23 -14.25 9.93
CA ARG A 50 0.87 -12.87 10.26
C ARG A 50 1.97 -11.89 9.86
N THR A 51 3.23 -12.20 10.16
CA THR A 51 4.38 -11.36 9.84
C THR A 51 4.59 -11.27 8.33
N TRP A 52 4.55 -12.40 7.62
CA TRP A 52 4.64 -12.44 6.16
C TRP A 52 3.50 -11.68 5.50
N LYS A 53 2.26 -11.87 5.97
CA LYS A 53 1.09 -11.13 5.48
C LYS A 53 1.28 -9.63 5.66
N MET A 54 1.75 -9.19 6.84
CA MET A 54 2.00 -7.78 7.13
C MET A 54 3.08 -7.20 6.23
N ALA A 55 4.18 -7.92 6.02
CA ALA A 55 5.25 -7.53 5.10
C ALA A 55 4.75 -7.39 3.67
N LEU A 56 4.03 -8.39 3.17
CA LEU A 56 3.51 -8.41 1.81
C LEU A 56 2.46 -7.32 1.60
N SER A 57 1.56 -7.07 2.57
CA SER A 57 0.58 -5.99 2.48
C SER A 57 1.25 -4.61 2.45
N ASN A 58 2.31 -4.40 3.26
CA ASN A 58 3.07 -3.15 3.22
C ASN A 58 3.74 -2.93 1.85
N ILE A 59 4.34 -3.98 1.26
CA ILE A 59 4.95 -3.91 -0.07
C ILE A 59 3.90 -3.62 -1.14
N LEU A 60 2.85 -4.44 -1.22
CA LEU A 60 1.82 -4.32 -2.25
C LEU A 60 1.03 -3.02 -2.15
N ARG A 61 0.86 -2.46 -0.95
CA ARG A 61 0.22 -1.16 -0.78
C ARG A 61 1.08 -0.02 -1.30
N ARG A 62 2.40 -0.04 -1.09
CA ARG A 62 3.33 0.93 -1.71
C ARG A 62 3.32 0.78 -3.22
N GLU A 63 3.43 -0.46 -3.72
CA GLU A 63 3.38 -0.76 -5.16
C GLU A 63 2.13 -0.19 -5.83
N ASN A 64 0.96 -0.37 -5.20
CA ASN A 64 -0.30 0.12 -5.74
C ASN A 64 -0.28 1.64 -6.01
N SER A 65 0.20 2.41 -5.04
CA SER A 65 0.30 3.88 -5.15
C SER A 65 1.29 4.30 -6.25
N TYR A 66 2.44 3.64 -6.34
CA TYR A 66 3.46 3.92 -7.37
C TYR A 66 3.00 3.53 -8.78
N LEU A 67 2.32 2.39 -8.93
CA LEU A 67 1.71 1.98 -10.19
C LEU A 67 0.61 2.95 -10.63
N GLY A 68 -0.14 3.52 -9.67
CA GLY A 68 -1.08 4.60 -9.93
C GLY A 68 -0.41 5.84 -10.54
N ILE A 69 0.72 6.27 -9.96
CA ILE A 69 1.52 7.41 -10.48
C ILE A 69 2.01 7.09 -11.89
N LEU A 70 2.58 5.89 -12.08
CA LEU A 70 3.09 5.45 -13.37
C LEU A 70 2.00 5.42 -14.43
N MET A 71 0.80 4.94 -14.11
CA MET A 71 -0.33 4.96 -15.02
C MET A 71 -0.70 6.39 -15.43
N ALA A 72 -0.76 7.32 -14.48
CA ALA A 72 -1.04 8.72 -14.74
C ALA A 72 0.04 9.36 -15.63
N LEU A 73 1.32 9.08 -15.35
CA LEU A 73 2.46 9.53 -16.14
C LEU A 73 2.44 8.99 -17.57
N VAL A 74 2.20 7.70 -17.75
CA VAL A 74 2.09 7.07 -19.07
C VAL A 74 0.95 7.71 -19.87
N ARG A 75 -0.22 7.92 -19.26
CA ARG A 75 -1.36 8.59 -19.91
C ARG A 75 -1.06 10.03 -20.29
N TYR A 76 -0.42 10.80 -19.40
CA TYR A 76 -0.03 12.18 -19.67
C TYR A 76 0.99 12.24 -20.82
N SER A 77 1.98 11.37 -20.78
CA SER A 77 3.07 11.31 -21.76
C SER A 77 2.55 10.94 -23.16
N VAL A 78 1.66 9.95 -23.26
CA VAL A 78 1.05 9.54 -24.53
C VAL A 78 0.22 10.66 -25.16
N ILE A 79 -0.49 11.45 -24.36
CA ILE A 79 -1.32 12.55 -24.86
C ILE A 79 -0.47 13.75 -25.29
N LYS A 80 0.51 14.12 -24.46
CA LYS A 80 1.36 15.29 -24.72
C LYS A 80 2.37 15.08 -25.85
N TYR A 81 2.97 13.90 -25.90
CA TYR A 81 4.08 13.58 -26.81
C TYR A 81 3.70 12.51 -27.84
N SER A 82 2.43 12.50 -28.28
CA SER A 82 1.90 11.53 -29.25
C SER A 82 2.68 11.43 -30.58
N MET A 83 3.58 12.37 -30.87
CA MET A 83 4.36 12.47 -32.11
C MET A 83 5.85 12.10 -31.96
N ASP A 84 6.34 11.79 -30.75
CA ASP A 84 7.76 11.48 -30.53
C ASP A 84 8.02 9.97 -30.43
N ALA A 85 8.94 9.45 -31.23
CA ALA A 85 9.27 8.02 -31.30
C ALA A 85 9.76 7.43 -29.95
N LYS A 86 10.31 8.26 -29.06
CA LYS A 86 10.73 7.84 -27.69
C LYS A 86 9.56 7.37 -26.82
N PHE A 87 8.34 7.85 -27.09
CA PHE A 87 7.14 7.50 -26.30
C PHE A 87 6.46 6.21 -26.77
N GLU A 88 6.85 5.67 -27.92
CA GLU A 88 6.42 4.34 -28.36
C GLU A 88 6.95 3.26 -27.41
N TYR A 89 8.18 3.41 -26.89
CA TYR A 89 8.77 2.48 -25.93
C TYR A 89 8.00 2.45 -24.60
N ILE A 90 7.62 3.62 -24.06
CA ILE A 90 6.85 3.75 -22.81
C ILE A 90 5.47 3.06 -22.93
N SER A 91 4.93 3.01 -24.14
CA SER A 91 3.65 2.38 -24.45
C SER A 91 3.73 0.84 -24.54
N LYS A 92 4.93 0.25 -24.60
CA LYS A 92 5.14 -1.20 -24.69
C LYS A 92 4.89 -1.88 -23.34
N PRO A 93 4.29 -3.09 -23.32
CA PRO A 93 3.99 -3.81 -22.08
C PRO A 93 5.24 -4.16 -21.26
N ILE A 94 6.36 -4.40 -21.94
CA ILE A 94 7.66 -4.71 -21.30
C ILE A 94 8.10 -3.58 -20.37
N PHE A 95 7.87 -2.32 -20.74
CA PHE A 95 8.19 -1.19 -19.87
C PHE A 95 7.41 -1.24 -18.56
N GLY A 96 6.10 -1.54 -18.61
CA GLY A 96 5.28 -1.70 -17.42
C GLY A 96 5.75 -2.83 -16.50
N ILE A 97 6.17 -3.97 -17.08
CA ILE A 97 6.72 -5.10 -16.31
C ILE A 97 8.04 -4.72 -15.64
N ILE A 98 8.96 -4.07 -16.37
CA ILE A 98 10.25 -3.65 -15.81
C ILE A 98 10.04 -2.68 -14.66
N VAL A 99 9.18 -1.66 -14.83
CA VAL A 99 8.93 -0.70 -13.76
C VAL A 99 8.30 -1.37 -12.55
N PHE A 100 7.31 -2.25 -12.73
CA PHE A 100 6.72 -3.04 -11.65
C PHE A 100 7.78 -3.84 -10.88
N MET A 101 8.69 -4.53 -11.57
CA MET A 101 9.74 -5.31 -10.92
C MET A 101 10.72 -4.43 -10.14
N VAL A 102 11.08 -3.27 -10.68
CA VAL A 102 11.98 -2.31 -10.02
C VAL A 102 11.33 -1.71 -8.79
N THR A 103 10.09 -1.23 -8.88
CA THR A 103 9.36 -0.67 -7.73
C THR A 103 9.18 -1.74 -6.66
N PHE A 104 8.76 -2.95 -7.06
CA PHE A 104 8.58 -4.07 -6.13
C PHE A 104 9.87 -4.42 -5.39
N PHE A 105 11.01 -4.42 -6.09
CA PHE A 105 12.31 -4.67 -5.49
C PHE A 105 12.67 -3.57 -4.48
N CYS A 106 12.54 -2.29 -4.84
CA CYS A 106 12.79 -1.17 -3.92
C CYS A 106 11.86 -1.21 -2.69
N SER A 107 10.57 -1.46 -2.89
CA SER A 107 9.59 -1.60 -1.80
C SER A 107 9.93 -2.76 -0.87
N SER A 108 10.41 -3.87 -1.44
CA SER A 108 10.84 -5.05 -0.70
C SER A 108 12.11 -4.80 0.11
N LEU A 109 13.07 -4.03 -0.40
CA LEU A 109 14.26 -3.64 0.37
C LEU A 109 13.89 -2.80 1.59
N VAL A 110 13.00 -1.81 1.43
CA VAL A 110 12.54 -0.95 2.54
C VAL A 110 11.81 -1.79 3.58
N SER A 111 10.87 -2.64 3.16
CA SER A 111 10.18 -3.53 4.11
C SER A 111 11.14 -4.55 4.74
N GLY A 112 12.04 -5.15 3.96
CA GLY A 112 13.00 -6.14 4.42
C GLY A 112 13.91 -5.61 5.53
N PHE A 113 14.38 -4.37 5.43
CA PHE A 113 15.15 -3.72 6.48
C PHE A 113 14.39 -3.64 7.81
N TYR A 114 13.08 -3.40 7.78
CA TYR A 114 12.27 -3.39 9.00
C TYR A 114 12.03 -4.80 9.54
N PHE A 115 11.65 -5.74 8.66
CA PHE A 115 11.33 -7.11 9.07
C PHE A 115 12.57 -7.92 9.50
N SER A 116 13.78 -7.56 9.08
CA SER A 116 15.02 -8.23 9.52
C SER A 116 15.32 -8.05 11.00
N HIS A 117 14.76 -7.02 11.64
CA HIS A 117 14.92 -6.77 13.08
C HIS A 117 13.83 -7.44 13.93
N PHE A 118 12.91 -8.21 13.35
CA PHE A 118 11.91 -8.94 14.14
C PHE A 118 12.49 -10.23 14.69
N TYR A 119 12.26 -10.48 15.97
CA TYR A 119 12.43 -11.79 16.59
C TYR A 119 11.16 -12.20 17.32
N LEU A 120 10.98 -13.51 17.50
CA LEU A 120 9.84 -14.05 18.23
C LEU A 120 10.28 -14.34 19.66
N GLU A 121 9.68 -13.63 20.61
CA GLU A 121 9.83 -13.94 22.03
C GLU A 121 8.87 -15.07 22.41
N MET A 122 9.36 -16.03 23.19
CA MET A 122 8.61 -17.19 23.64
C MET A 122 8.08 -16.95 25.05
N SER A 123 6.79 -17.19 25.24
CA SER A 123 6.13 -17.13 26.55
C SER A 123 5.14 -18.28 26.68
N GLU A 124 4.77 -18.62 27.91
CA GLU A 124 3.76 -19.64 28.19
C GLU A 124 2.37 -18.99 28.23
N TRP A 125 1.44 -19.52 27.44
CA TRP A 125 0.04 -19.15 27.47
C TRP A 125 -0.76 -20.20 28.22
N SER A 126 -1.68 -19.72 29.05
CA SER A 126 -2.67 -20.54 29.74
C SER A 126 -4.06 -20.02 29.40
N PRO A 127 -5.05 -20.93 29.23
CA PRO A 127 -6.41 -20.56 28.89
C PRO A 127 -7.06 -19.82 30.08
N PRO A 128 -7.90 -18.80 29.81
CA PRO A 128 -8.71 -18.17 30.85
C PRO A 128 -9.61 -19.19 31.56
N GLU A 129 -9.87 -18.99 32.86
CA GLU A 129 -10.71 -19.89 33.68
C GLU A 129 -12.13 -20.11 33.13
N GLN A 130 -12.60 -19.20 32.28
CA GLN A 130 -13.93 -19.22 31.67
C GLN A 130 -14.05 -20.19 30.49
N CYS A 131 -12.94 -20.81 30.05
CA CYS A 131 -12.87 -21.64 28.85
C CYS A 131 -13.07 -23.13 29.18
N PRO A 132 -14.19 -23.75 28.76
CA PRO A 132 -14.42 -25.17 29.01
C PRO A 132 -13.56 -26.07 28.12
N GLY A 133 -13.18 -27.25 28.63
CA GLY A 133 -12.55 -28.32 27.83
C GLY A 133 -11.03 -28.42 27.90
N TYR A 134 -10.35 -27.57 28.68
CA TYR A 134 -8.91 -27.66 28.92
C TYR A 134 -8.59 -28.52 30.17
N PRO A 135 -7.52 -29.34 30.14
CA PRO A 135 -7.07 -30.07 31.32
C PRO A 135 -6.47 -29.14 32.38
N VAL A 136 -6.43 -29.61 33.64
CA VAL A 136 -5.83 -28.86 34.76
C VAL A 136 -4.33 -28.63 34.48
N ASN A 137 -3.86 -27.40 34.66
CA ASN A 137 -2.49 -26.95 34.33
C ASN A 137 -2.11 -27.06 32.85
N TYR A 138 -3.06 -26.90 31.93
CA TYR A 138 -2.75 -26.78 30.51
C TYR A 138 -1.93 -25.52 30.21
N THR A 139 -0.76 -25.70 29.59
CA THR A 139 0.06 -24.61 29.06
C THR A 139 0.42 -24.90 27.61
N GLU A 140 0.47 -23.84 26.80
CA GLU A 140 0.90 -23.88 25.41
C GLU A 140 1.92 -22.76 25.16
N MET A 141 2.79 -22.94 24.16
CA MET A 141 3.74 -21.90 23.77
C MET A 141 3.03 -20.78 23.01
N TYR A 142 3.36 -19.54 23.34
CA TYR A 142 2.82 -18.33 22.76
C TYR A 142 3.96 -17.42 22.29
N TYR A 143 3.86 -16.93 21.06
CA TYR A 143 4.93 -16.19 20.40
C TYR A 143 4.53 -14.73 20.19
N ILE A 144 5.38 -13.80 20.65
CA ILE A 144 5.19 -12.35 20.46
C ILE A 144 6.25 -11.82 19.49
N PRO A 145 5.85 -11.13 18.42
CA PRO A 145 6.80 -10.41 17.59
C PRO A 145 7.36 -9.21 18.36
N MET A 146 8.65 -9.22 18.63
CA MET A 146 9.39 -8.15 19.30
C MET A 146 10.48 -7.59 18.39
N VAL A 147 10.93 -6.37 18.71
CA VAL A 147 12.00 -5.67 18.03
C VAL A 147 13.06 -5.28 19.07
N PRO A 148 14.38 -5.38 18.79
CA PRO A 148 15.41 -5.07 19.76
C PRO A 148 15.31 -3.64 20.27
N LEU A 149 15.54 -3.45 21.57
CA LEU A 149 15.55 -2.11 22.18
C LEU A 149 16.57 -1.19 21.50
N GLU A 150 17.71 -1.74 21.06
CA GLU A 150 18.73 -1.01 20.31
C GLU A 150 18.17 -0.37 19.03
N PHE A 151 17.41 -1.13 18.25
CA PHE A 151 16.75 -0.64 17.04
C PHE A 151 15.60 0.33 17.33
N PHE A 152 14.94 0.18 18.48
CA PHE A 152 13.92 1.12 18.90
C PHE A 152 14.51 2.47 19.37
N SER A 153 15.67 2.43 20.02
CA SER A 153 16.36 3.61 20.59
C SER A 153 17.34 4.30 19.64
N SER A 154 17.74 3.65 18.55
CA SER A 154 18.73 4.20 17.63
C SER A 154 18.19 5.41 16.88
N THR A 155 18.93 6.52 16.90
CA THR A 155 18.50 7.79 16.29
C THR A 155 18.66 7.79 14.76
N TRP A 156 19.70 7.14 14.23
CA TRP A 156 20.00 7.17 12.79
C TRP A 156 19.41 5.99 12.02
N PHE A 157 19.58 4.77 12.52
CA PHE A 157 19.06 3.54 11.89
C PHE A 157 18.08 2.84 12.82
N GLY A 158 17.05 3.56 13.24
CA GLY A 158 16.04 3.04 14.17
C GLY A 158 14.64 3.06 13.64
N PHE A 159 13.74 2.53 14.47
CA PHE A 159 12.33 2.39 14.16
C PHE A 159 11.66 3.73 13.80
N GLN A 160 12.00 4.81 14.50
CA GLN A 160 11.42 6.14 14.24
C GLN A 160 11.83 6.68 12.87
N THR A 161 13.12 6.60 12.54
CA THR A 161 13.63 7.00 11.22
C THR A 161 13.01 6.17 10.11
N TYR A 162 12.87 4.86 10.32
CA TYR A 162 12.15 3.99 9.39
C TYR A 162 10.70 4.45 9.18
N MET A 163 9.94 4.68 10.25
CA MET A 163 8.55 5.12 10.18
C MET A 163 8.41 6.48 9.50
N PHE A 164 9.34 7.40 9.73
CA PHE A 164 9.38 8.71 9.09
C PHE A 164 9.65 8.59 7.58
N VAL A 165 10.68 7.84 7.18
CA VAL A 165 11.01 7.63 5.76
C VAL A 165 9.89 6.89 5.03
N ASP A 166 9.32 5.84 5.63
CA ASP A 166 8.17 5.13 5.09
C ASP A 166 6.93 6.03 4.96
N GLY A 167 6.70 6.89 5.96
CA GLY A 167 5.67 7.91 5.91
C GLY A 167 5.85 8.87 4.72
N LEU A 168 7.06 9.39 4.50
CA LEU A 168 7.37 10.26 3.37
C LEU A 168 7.17 9.55 2.02
N ILE A 169 7.63 8.32 1.90
CA ILE A 169 7.43 7.46 0.71
C ILE A 169 5.93 7.34 0.38
N LYS A 170 5.07 7.19 1.38
CA LYS A 170 3.60 7.10 1.22
C LYS A 170 2.92 8.44 0.92
N ILE A 171 3.49 9.56 1.37
CA ILE A 171 2.94 10.90 1.07
C ILE A 171 3.19 11.32 -0.39
N VAL A 172 4.32 10.91 -0.97
CA VAL A 172 4.69 11.27 -2.36
C VAL A 172 3.56 10.93 -3.35
N PRO A 173 3.00 9.71 -3.40
CA PRO A 173 1.85 9.39 -4.24
C PRO A 173 0.63 10.27 -3.98
N THR A 174 0.33 10.57 -2.72
CA THR A 174 -0.84 11.35 -2.32
C THR A 174 -0.81 12.76 -2.92
N ILE A 175 0.37 13.37 -3.05
CA ILE A 175 0.56 14.71 -3.63
C ILE A 175 0.78 14.63 -5.14
N LEU A 176 1.54 13.65 -5.61
CA LEU A 176 1.94 13.56 -7.02
C LEU A 176 0.79 13.12 -7.92
N LEU A 177 -0.06 12.18 -7.47
CA LEU A 177 -1.24 11.74 -8.20
C LEU A 177 -2.17 12.90 -8.59
N PRO A 178 -2.62 13.78 -7.67
CA PRO A 178 -3.49 14.89 -8.03
C PRO A 178 -2.80 15.88 -8.98
N ILE A 179 -1.52 16.21 -8.77
CA ILE A 179 -0.77 17.10 -9.68
C ILE A 179 -0.76 16.53 -11.10
N LEU A 180 -0.41 15.25 -11.25
CA LEU A 180 -0.38 14.58 -12.56
C LEU A 180 -1.75 14.50 -13.20
N THR A 181 -2.81 14.28 -12.42
CA THR A 181 -4.18 14.24 -12.95
C THR A 181 -4.64 15.61 -13.43
N LEU A 182 -4.29 16.70 -12.74
CA LEU A 182 -4.59 18.06 -13.18
C LEU A 182 -3.86 18.41 -14.47
N LEU A 183 -2.58 18.05 -14.57
CA LEU A 183 -1.80 18.21 -15.80
C LEU A 183 -2.41 17.41 -16.96
N LEU A 184 -2.80 16.16 -16.72
CA LEU A 184 -3.48 15.31 -17.70
C LEU A 184 -4.78 15.95 -18.19
N ILE A 185 -5.62 16.45 -17.27
CA ILE A 185 -6.88 17.11 -17.62
C ILE A 185 -6.62 18.39 -18.42
N ALA A 186 -5.59 19.17 -18.06
CA ALA A 186 -5.22 20.38 -18.78
C ALA A 186 -4.80 20.07 -20.23
N GLU A 187 -3.96 19.06 -20.45
CA GLU A 187 -3.53 18.63 -21.79
C GLU A 187 -4.70 18.09 -22.61
N ILE A 188 -5.58 17.27 -22.02
CA ILE A 188 -6.79 16.77 -22.70
C ILE A 188 -7.67 17.96 -23.14
N ARG A 189 -7.83 18.98 -22.29
CA ARG A 189 -8.59 20.19 -22.62
C ARG A 189 -7.88 21.03 -23.70
N ALA A 190 -6.55 21.15 -23.65
CA ALA A 190 -5.77 21.88 -24.63
C ALA A 190 -5.82 21.21 -26.01
N ALA A 191 -5.59 19.89 -26.09
CA ALA A 191 -5.73 19.10 -27.31
C ALA A 191 -7.14 19.23 -27.93
N LYS A 192 -8.18 19.32 -27.09
CA LYS A 192 -9.56 19.57 -27.51
C LYS A 192 -9.77 20.98 -28.07
N ARG A 193 -9.17 22.01 -27.46
CA ARG A 193 -9.23 23.41 -27.95
C ARG A 193 -8.50 23.59 -29.28
N MET A 194 -7.39 22.89 -29.49
CA MET A 194 -6.58 22.98 -30.72
C MET A 194 -7.21 22.26 -31.92
N GLY A 195 -8.35 21.59 -31.77
CA GLY A 195 -9.19 21.20 -32.89
C GLY A 195 -8.53 20.24 -33.89
N MET A 196 -7.98 19.10 -33.43
CA MET A 196 -7.87 17.94 -34.31
C MET A 196 -9.31 17.50 -34.68
N LYS A 197 -9.80 18.00 -35.81
CA LYS A 197 -11.14 17.81 -36.40
C LYS A 197 -11.51 16.33 -36.53
N ILE A 198 -12.07 15.71 -35.48
CA ILE A 198 -12.78 14.42 -35.62
C ILE A 198 -13.97 14.41 -34.65
N SER A 199 -15.17 14.71 -35.18
CA SER A 199 -16.53 14.51 -34.62
C SER A 199 -16.81 15.01 -33.20
N SER A 200 -17.50 16.16 -33.11
CA SER A 200 -17.60 17.05 -31.95
C SER A 200 -18.56 16.61 -30.84
N ASN A 201 -19.57 15.77 -31.09
CA ASN A 201 -20.58 15.44 -30.07
C ASN A 201 -20.30 14.13 -29.33
N MET A 202 -19.87 13.07 -30.01
CA MET A 202 -19.59 11.77 -29.38
C MET A 202 -18.29 11.76 -28.56
N LYS A 203 -17.28 12.52 -28.98
CA LYS A 203 -16.03 12.67 -28.21
C LYS A 203 -16.15 13.66 -27.05
N LYS A 204 -17.08 14.63 -27.09
CA LYS A 204 -17.31 15.59 -26.00
C LYS A 204 -17.84 14.87 -24.76
N SER A 205 -18.84 14.00 -24.92
CA SER A 205 -19.36 13.18 -23.82
C SER A 205 -18.30 12.19 -23.32
N GLN A 206 -17.60 11.49 -24.21
CA GLN A 206 -16.56 10.51 -23.82
C GLN A 206 -15.38 11.15 -23.05
N SER A 207 -14.93 12.35 -23.44
CA SER A 207 -13.87 13.07 -22.71
C SER A 207 -14.36 13.58 -21.35
N GLU A 208 -15.61 14.04 -21.25
CA GLU A 208 -16.22 14.49 -20.00
C GLU A 208 -16.41 13.33 -19.02
N HIS A 209 -16.89 12.17 -19.49
CA HIS A 209 -16.98 10.96 -18.68
C HIS A 209 -15.61 10.48 -18.20
N THR A 210 -14.60 10.50 -19.08
CA THR A 210 -13.21 10.12 -18.70
C THR A 210 -12.61 11.10 -17.68
N THR A 211 -12.85 12.40 -17.85
CA THR A 211 -12.38 13.43 -16.89
C THR A 211 -13.05 13.23 -15.54
N LYS A 212 -14.38 13.06 -15.51
CA LYS A 212 -15.14 12.82 -14.27
C LYS A 212 -14.65 11.55 -13.57
N LEU A 213 -14.43 10.47 -14.31
CA LEU A 213 -13.91 9.21 -13.78
C LEU A 213 -12.53 9.39 -13.14
N VAL A 214 -11.59 10.02 -13.84
CA VAL A 214 -10.23 10.24 -13.33
C VAL A 214 -10.26 11.10 -12.08
N THR A 215 -11.04 12.20 -12.07
CA THR A 215 -11.14 13.07 -10.90
C THR A 215 -11.72 12.33 -9.68
N VAL A 216 -12.76 11.53 -9.85
CA VAL A 216 -13.35 10.74 -8.75
C VAL A 216 -12.34 9.74 -8.19
N MET A 217 -11.63 9.02 -9.07
CA MET A 217 -10.59 8.07 -8.64
C MET A 217 -9.49 8.77 -7.84
N THR A 218 -9.02 9.93 -8.30
CA THR A 218 -7.99 10.70 -7.59
C THR A 218 -8.45 11.18 -6.21
N VAL A 219 -9.67 11.72 -6.12
CA VAL A 219 -10.23 12.16 -4.83
C VAL A 219 -10.36 10.98 -3.87
N ALA A 220 -10.84 9.82 -4.35
CA ALA A 220 -10.92 8.60 -3.55
C ALA A 220 -9.54 8.15 -3.05
N SER A 221 -8.52 8.13 -3.92
CA SER A 221 -7.15 7.80 -3.53
C SER A 221 -6.57 8.78 -2.51
N MET A 222 -6.81 10.08 -2.65
CA MET A 222 -6.35 11.09 -1.67
C MET A 222 -6.98 10.88 -0.29
N VAL A 223 -8.28 10.61 -0.24
CA VAL A 223 -9.00 10.37 1.02
C VAL A 223 -8.59 9.04 1.65
N ALA A 224 -8.29 8.02 0.85
CA ALA A 224 -7.84 6.73 1.35
C ALA A 224 -6.39 6.78 1.87
N GLU A 225 -5.45 7.32 1.08
CA GLU A 225 -4.02 7.27 1.39
C GLU A 225 -3.54 8.42 2.26
N GLY A 226 -4.11 9.62 2.10
CA GLY A 226 -3.64 10.84 2.76
C GLY A 226 -3.65 10.77 4.29
N PRO A 227 -4.76 10.38 4.94
CA PRO A 227 -4.82 10.26 6.40
C PRO A 227 -3.82 9.22 6.92
N MET A 228 -3.64 8.11 6.20
CA MET A 228 -2.67 7.08 6.58
C MET A 228 -1.25 7.61 6.46
N GLY A 229 -0.86 8.22 5.33
CA GLY A 229 0.49 8.79 5.15
C GLY A 229 0.84 9.82 6.21
N LEU A 230 -0.10 10.72 6.53
CA LEU A 230 0.07 11.73 7.57
C LEU A 230 0.25 11.08 8.97
N ALA A 231 -0.51 10.03 9.28
CA ALA A 231 -0.37 9.33 10.55
C ALA A 231 1.02 8.69 10.74
N TYR A 232 1.60 8.11 9.68
CA TYR A 232 2.96 7.53 9.75
C TYR A 232 4.02 8.61 9.96
N VAL A 233 3.92 9.76 9.29
CA VAL A 233 4.86 10.88 9.47
C VAL A 233 4.75 11.46 10.88
N LEU A 234 3.53 11.67 11.38
CA LEU A 234 3.32 12.15 12.74
C LEU A 234 3.87 11.17 13.79
N GLN A 235 3.73 9.86 13.57
CA GLN A 235 4.32 8.84 14.44
C GLN A 235 5.85 8.82 14.38
N GLY A 236 6.44 9.08 13.21
CA GLY A 236 7.88 9.20 13.05
C GLY A 236 8.46 10.49 13.64
N SER A 237 7.71 11.60 13.60
CA SER A 237 8.14 12.90 14.14
C SER A 237 7.83 13.10 15.63
N ALA A 238 6.87 12.35 16.17
CA ALA A 238 6.55 12.40 17.59
C ALA A 238 7.64 11.67 18.39
N GLU A 239 8.73 12.36 18.67
CA GLU A 239 9.63 12.01 19.78
C GLU A 239 8.77 11.83 21.04
N LYS A 240 8.73 10.61 21.57
CA LYS A 240 8.05 10.23 22.83
C LYS A 240 6.51 10.42 22.89
N SER A 241 5.74 9.77 22.01
CA SER A 241 4.34 9.44 22.37
C SER A 241 4.10 7.93 22.38
N MET A 242 4.26 7.36 23.57
CA MET A 242 4.07 5.96 24.00
C MET A 242 2.61 5.45 23.87
N GLY A 243 1.77 6.01 22.99
CA GLY A 243 0.31 5.85 23.08
C GLY A 243 -0.38 4.99 22.02
N ILE A 244 0.12 4.94 20.78
CA ILE A 244 -0.76 4.53 19.65
C ILE A 244 -0.60 3.05 19.25
N ILE A 245 0.52 2.41 19.58
CA ILE A 245 0.73 0.97 19.28
C ILE A 245 -0.05 0.07 20.27
N TRP A 246 -0.44 0.60 21.43
CA TRP A 246 -1.20 -0.15 22.44
C TRP A 246 -2.69 -0.32 22.10
N PHE A 247 -3.26 0.47 21.19
CA PHE A 247 -4.70 0.42 20.89
C PHE A 247 -5.12 -0.67 19.89
N LYS A 248 -4.17 -1.43 19.33
CA LYS A 248 -4.46 -2.57 18.44
C LYS A 248 -4.05 -3.93 19.03
N GLY A 249 -3.53 -3.94 20.26
CA GLY A 249 -3.14 -5.14 21.01
C GLY A 249 -4.03 -5.48 22.21
N ARG A 250 -5.02 -4.63 22.54
CA ARG A 250 -6.08 -4.93 23.52
C ARG A 250 -7.45 -4.67 22.90
N SER A 251 -7.99 -5.70 22.28
CA SER A 251 -9.43 -5.97 22.23
C SER A 251 -9.63 -7.46 22.01
#